data_AF-A0A3F3NIN5-F1
#
_entry.id   AF-A0A3F3NIN5-F1
#
_cell.length_a   1.000
_cell.length_b   1.000
_cell.length_c   1.000
_cell.angle_alpha   90.00
_cell.angle_beta   90.00
_cell.angle_gamma   90.00
#
_symmetry.space_group_name_H-M   'P 1'
#
loop_
_entity.id
_entity.type
_entity.pdbx_description
1 polymer ?
#
loop_
_entity_poly.entity_id
_entity_poly.type
_entity_poly.pdbx_seq_one_letter_code
_entity_poly.pdbx_strand_id
1 'polypeptide(L)'
;MSKLVRSNRNKSLDRGKPITPKETFKLDSKKKDIKEPQYVPKPASMKIDSELRDKINALSLIGIGENQKEVVSRALSILIDSLTEEQQRTFKNQFEVLRKRTMSKEK
;
A
#
# COMPACT_ATOMS: atom_id res chain seq x y z
N MET A 1 38.66 57.89 -9.12
CA MET A 1 38.06 56.64 -9.65
C MET A 1 38.34 56.54 -11.15
N SER A 2 39.11 55.52 -11.56
CA SER A 2 39.63 55.32 -12.92
C SER A 2 38.53 55.06 -13.96
N LYS A 3 38.70 55.61 -15.17
CA LYS A 3 37.76 55.54 -16.31
C LYS A 3 37.43 54.11 -16.76
N LEU A 4 38.28 53.12 -16.46
CA LEU A 4 38.09 51.71 -16.81
C LEU A 4 36.88 51.06 -16.14
N VAL A 5 36.57 51.44 -14.89
CA VAL A 5 35.51 50.77 -14.10
C VAL A 5 34.09 51.17 -14.57
N ARG A 6 33.97 52.28 -15.33
CA ARG A 6 32.68 52.76 -15.84
C ARG A 6 32.27 52.12 -17.17
N SER A 7 33.20 51.54 -17.94
CA SER A 7 32.92 51.02 -19.29
C SER A 7 32.28 49.62 -19.33
N ASN A 8 32.26 48.90 -18.20
CA ASN A 8 31.69 47.55 -18.11
C ASN A 8 30.31 47.48 -17.45
N ARG A 9 29.76 48.59 -16.95
CA ARG A 9 28.46 48.56 -16.22
C ARG A 9 27.24 48.41 -17.12
N ASN A 10 27.33 48.75 -18.41
CA ASN A 10 26.18 48.82 -19.33
C ASN A 10 26.28 47.88 -20.54
N LYS A 11 27.16 46.87 -20.53
CA LYS A 11 27.24 45.90 -21.62
C LYS A 11 26.31 44.73 -21.30
N SER A 12 25.11 44.71 -21.91
CA SER A 12 24.28 43.51 -21.90
C SER A 12 25.00 42.44 -22.73
N LEU A 13 25.32 41.31 -22.10
CA LEU A 13 25.85 40.15 -22.80
C LEU A 13 24.77 39.65 -23.76
N ASP A 14 25.10 39.47 -25.04
CA ASP A 14 24.20 38.80 -25.99
C ASP A 14 24.15 37.32 -25.63
N ARG A 15 23.04 36.91 -25.02
CA ARG A 15 22.81 35.53 -24.54
C ARG A 15 22.13 34.66 -25.60
N GLY A 16 22.02 35.14 -26.84
CA GLY A 16 21.33 34.45 -27.92
C GLY A 16 19.80 34.42 -27.72
N LYS A 17 19.11 33.71 -28.62
CA LYS A 17 17.65 33.59 -28.56
C LYS A 17 17.24 32.69 -27.38
N PRO A 18 16.20 33.06 -26.61
CA PRO A 18 15.69 32.22 -25.53
C PRO A 18 15.25 30.86 -26.08
N ILE A 19 15.79 29.77 -25.53
CA ILE A 19 15.41 28.41 -25.90
C ILE A 19 14.15 28.06 -25.12
N THR A 20 13.02 28.02 -25.80
CA THR A 20 11.78 27.47 -25.25
C THR A 20 11.63 26.01 -25.69
N PRO A 21 11.29 25.09 -24.77
CA PRO A 21 11.06 23.68 -25.11
C PRO A 21 9.89 23.57 -26.11
N LYS A 22 10.10 22.79 -27.19
CA LYS A 22 9.08 22.58 -28.25
C LYS A 22 7.90 21.72 -27.79
N GLU A 23 8.12 20.85 -26.82
CA GLU A 23 7.11 19.93 -26.32
C GLU A 23 6.92 20.16 -24.82
N THR A 24 5.67 20.43 -24.42
CA THR A 24 5.26 20.53 -23.03
C THR A 24 4.30 19.39 -22.76
N PHE A 25 4.66 18.50 -21.83
CA PHE A 25 3.75 17.45 -21.40
C PHE A 25 2.63 18.10 -20.58
N LYS A 26 1.39 18.04 -21.09
CA LYS A 26 0.21 18.44 -20.32
C LYS A 26 -0.15 17.32 -19.35
N LEU A 27 -0.42 17.68 -18.10
CA LEU A 27 -0.77 16.75 -17.04
C LEU A 27 -2.12 16.04 -17.27
N ASP A 28 -2.89 16.47 -18.28
CA ASP A 28 -4.19 15.89 -18.67
C ASP A 28 -4.05 14.61 -19.52
N SER A 29 -3.02 13.82 -19.24
CA SER A 29 -2.92 12.46 -19.74
C SER A 29 -4.01 11.64 -19.05
N LYS A 30 -5.10 11.35 -19.77
CA LYS A 30 -6.25 10.54 -19.35
C LYS A 30 -5.87 9.58 -18.21
N LYS A 31 -6.40 9.83 -17.01
CA LYS A 31 -6.42 8.83 -15.92
C LYS A 31 -7.06 7.59 -16.53
N LYS A 32 -6.25 6.60 -16.91
CA LYS A 32 -6.77 5.26 -17.14
C LYS A 32 -7.39 4.90 -15.80
N ASP A 33 -8.70 4.68 -15.78
CA ASP A 33 -9.36 4.07 -14.64
C ASP A 33 -8.79 2.65 -14.51
N ILE A 34 -7.67 2.55 -13.81
CA ILE A 34 -7.09 1.30 -13.39
C ILE A 34 -8.11 0.78 -12.38
N LYS A 35 -9.03 -0.06 -12.84
CA LYS A 35 -9.88 -0.84 -11.96
C LYS A 35 -8.93 -1.61 -11.05
N GLU A 36 -8.83 -1.19 -9.80
CA GLU A 36 -8.02 -1.89 -8.82
C GLU A 36 -8.54 -3.33 -8.76
N PRO A 37 -7.66 -4.34 -8.86
CA PRO A 37 -8.09 -5.73 -8.76
C PRO A 37 -8.76 -5.93 -7.40
N GLN A 38 -10.04 -6.29 -7.42
CA GLN A 38 -10.79 -6.59 -6.21
C GLN A 38 -10.31 -7.92 -5.65
N TYR A 39 -9.75 -7.91 -4.45
CA TYR A 39 -9.35 -9.13 -3.76
C TYR A 39 -10.59 -9.94 -3.36
N VAL A 40 -10.69 -11.16 -3.86
CA VAL A 40 -11.71 -12.13 -3.47
C VAL A 40 -11.02 -13.21 -2.63
N PRO A 41 -11.37 -13.38 -1.35
CA PRO A 41 -10.79 -14.43 -0.52
C PRO A 41 -11.15 -15.82 -1.07
N LYS A 42 -10.15 -16.64 -1.37
CA LYS A 42 -10.33 -18.04 -1.78
C LYS A 42 -10.21 -18.98 -0.58
N PRO A 43 -10.84 -20.16 -0.61
CA PRO A 43 -10.64 -21.16 0.42
C PRO A 43 -9.17 -21.58 0.46
N ALA A 44 -8.61 -21.62 1.66
CA ALA A 44 -7.24 -22.03 1.92
C ALA A 44 -7.23 -23.10 3.01
N SER A 45 -6.37 -24.10 2.86
CA SER A 45 -6.10 -25.09 3.89
C SER A 45 -4.81 -24.76 4.63
N MET A 46 -4.82 -24.94 5.94
CA MET A 46 -3.66 -24.77 6.80
C MET A 46 -3.45 -26.05 7.59
N LYS A 47 -2.19 -26.52 7.66
CA LYS A 47 -1.83 -27.63 8.54
C LYS A 47 -1.71 -27.09 9.96
N ILE A 48 -2.50 -27.63 10.87
CA ILE A 48 -2.51 -27.31 12.30
C ILE A 48 -2.29 -28.57 13.12
N ASP A 49 -1.86 -28.42 14.37
CA ASP A 49 -1.76 -29.54 15.30
C ASP A 49 -3.15 -30.02 15.77
N SER A 50 -3.17 -31.20 16.40
CA SER A 50 -4.42 -31.78 16.93
C SER A 50 -4.99 -30.94 18.06
N GLU A 51 -4.15 -30.34 18.89
CA GLU A 51 -4.59 -29.53 20.03
C GLU A 51 -5.35 -28.27 19.59
N LEU A 52 -4.83 -27.52 18.61
CA LEU A 52 -5.54 -26.35 18.07
C LEU A 52 -6.84 -26.76 17.40
N ARG A 53 -6.83 -27.86 16.63
CA ARG A 53 -8.04 -28.38 16.00
C ARG A 53 -9.11 -28.67 17.04
N ASP A 54 -8.74 -29.35 18.11
CA ASP A 54 -9.68 -29.76 19.15
C ASP A 54 -10.17 -28.56 19.98
N LYS A 55 -9.31 -27.55 20.23
CA LYS A 55 -9.73 -26.26 20.82
C LYS A 55 -10.74 -25.53 19.93
N ILE A 56 -10.49 -25.43 18.63
CA ILE A 56 -11.41 -24.77 17.69
C ILE A 56 -12.76 -25.51 17.66
N ASN A 57 -12.72 -26.84 17.65
CA ASN A 57 -13.92 -27.66 17.71
C ASN A 57 -14.69 -27.45 19.01
N ALA A 58 -14.02 -27.47 20.16
CA ALA A 58 -14.65 -27.25 21.46
C ALA A 58 -15.32 -25.88 21.52
N LEU A 59 -14.64 -24.82 21.05
CA LEU A 59 -15.19 -23.47 20.97
C LEU A 59 -16.42 -23.38 20.05
N SER A 60 -16.43 -24.11 18.94
CA SER A 60 -17.60 -24.18 18.06
C SER A 60 -18.76 -24.92 18.75
N LEU A 61 -18.48 -26.02 19.46
CA LEU A 61 -19.49 -26.82 20.18
C LEU A 61 -20.16 -26.04 21.32
N ILE A 62 -19.45 -25.16 22.01
CA ILE A 62 -20.02 -24.31 23.07
C ILE A 62 -20.71 -23.04 22.52
N GLY A 63 -20.80 -22.88 21.19
CA GLY A 63 -21.52 -21.78 20.55
C GLY A 63 -20.74 -20.46 20.43
N ILE A 64 -19.42 -20.45 20.65
CA ILE A 64 -18.59 -19.25 20.45
C ILE A 64 -18.39 -18.92 18.95
N GLY A 65 -18.76 -19.82 18.05
CA GLY A 65 -18.95 -19.57 16.62
C GLY A 65 -19.73 -20.71 15.94
N GLU A 66 -20.52 -20.39 14.92
CA GLU A 66 -21.37 -21.33 14.19
C GLU A 66 -20.54 -22.39 13.44
N ASN A 67 -19.30 -22.04 13.09
CA ASN A 67 -18.37 -22.94 12.42
C ASN A 67 -16.92 -22.62 12.83
N GLN A 68 -16.01 -23.56 12.51
CA GLN A 68 -14.57 -23.42 12.80
C GLN A 68 -13.97 -22.13 12.22
N LYS A 69 -14.40 -21.71 11.02
CA LYS A 69 -13.92 -20.48 10.37
C LYS A 69 -14.29 -19.24 11.19
N GLU A 70 -15.51 -19.20 11.70
CA GLU A 70 -15.99 -18.09 12.49
C GLU A 70 -15.27 -18.00 13.84
N VAL A 71 -15.05 -19.15 14.50
CA VAL A 71 -14.26 -19.22 15.74
C VAL A 71 -12.87 -18.61 15.52
N VAL A 72 -12.18 -19.01 14.45
CA VAL A 72 -10.86 -18.48 14.10
C VAL A 72 -10.94 -16.99 13.75
N SER A 73 -11.94 -16.57 12.98
CA SER A 73 -12.14 -15.17 12.60
C SER A 73 -12.35 -14.27 13.82
N ARG A 74 -13.17 -14.71 14.78
CA ARG A 74 -13.43 -13.98 16.03
C ARG A 74 -12.16 -13.91 16.88
N ALA A 75 -11.44 -15.02 17.05
CA ALA A 75 -10.19 -15.05 17.79
C ALA A 75 -9.13 -14.11 17.20
N LEU A 76 -8.99 -14.09 15.87
CA LEU A 76 -8.08 -13.16 15.18
C LEU A 76 -8.51 -11.71 15.34
N SER A 77 -9.82 -11.42 15.28
CA SER A 77 -10.32 -10.06 15.46
C SER A 77 -10.03 -9.54 16.86
N ILE A 78 -10.33 -10.33 17.90
CA ILE A 78 -10.03 -10.00 19.30
C ILE A 78 -8.52 -9.77 19.48
N LEU A 79 -7.68 -10.63 18.89
CA LEU A 79 -6.23 -10.47 18.98
C LEU A 79 -5.77 -9.16 18.33
N ILE A 80 -6.25 -8.84 17.13
CA ILE A 80 -5.91 -7.60 16.41
C ILE A 80 -6.37 -6.36 17.19
N ASP A 81 -7.58 -6.42 17.76
CA ASP A 81 -8.14 -5.32 18.56
C ASP A 81 -7.35 -5.11 19.86
N SER A 82 -6.73 -6.16 20.40
CA SER A 82 -5.86 -6.08 21.59
C SER A 82 -4.45 -5.55 21.32
N LEU A 83 -4.05 -5.38 20.06
CA LEU A 83 -2.72 -4.89 19.69
C LEU A 83 -2.57 -3.40 19.99
N THR A 84 -1.34 -2.96 20.27
CA THR A 84 -0.98 -1.54 20.33
C THR A 84 -1.15 -0.85 18.98
N GLU A 85 -1.30 0.48 18.95
CA GLU A 85 -1.43 1.24 17.68
C GLU A 85 -0.27 0.97 16.70
N GLU A 86 0.96 0.88 17.21
CA GLU A 86 2.14 0.59 16.39
C GLU A 86 2.06 -0.81 15.77
N GLN A 87 1.66 -1.81 16.56
CA GLN A 87 1.47 -3.18 16.08
C GLN A 87 0.32 -3.27 15.08
N GLN A 88 -0.78 -2.56 15.30
CA GLN A 88 -1.90 -2.50 14.35
C GLN A 88 -1.48 -1.87 13.01
N ARG A 89 -0.68 -0.79 13.05
CA ARG A 89 -0.13 -0.17 11.84
C ARG A 89 0.78 -1.14 11.10
N THR A 90 1.64 -1.85 11.82
CA THR A 90 2.53 -2.86 11.26
C THR A 90 1.73 -4.01 10.64
N PHE A 91 0.70 -4.50 11.33
CA PHE A 91 -0.21 -5.53 10.83
C PHE A 91 -0.87 -5.10 9.51
N LYS A 92 -1.45 -3.88 9.45
CA LYS A 92 -2.09 -3.35 8.23
C LYS A 92 -1.14 -3.35 7.04
N ASN A 93 0.08 -2.85 7.24
CA ASN A 93 1.10 -2.81 6.19
C ASN A 93 1.45 -4.20 5.68
N GLN A 94 1.71 -5.16 6.59
CA GLN A 94 2.06 -6.53 6.21
C GLN A 94 0.91 -7.25 5.52
N PHE A 95 -0.32 -7.06 6.01
CA PHE A 95 -1.52 -7.62 5.40
C PHE A 95 -1.71 -7.14 3.96
N GLU A 96 -1.53 -5.84 3.69
CA GLU A 96 -1.62 -5.30 2.33
C GLU A 96 -0.55 -5.87 1.39
N VAL A 97 0.69 -6.03 1.86
CA VAL A 97 1.78 -6.62 1.07
C VAL A 97 1.45 -8.06 0.68
N LEU A 98 0.99 -8.86 1.66
CA LEU A 98 0.59 -10.25 1.41
C LEU A 98 -0.61 -10.34 0.46
N ARG A 99 -1.60 -9.46 0.64
CA ARG A 99 -2.78 -9.38 -0.24
C ARG A 99 -2.39 -9.07 -1.68
N LYS A 100 -1.50 -8.10 -1.90
CA LYS A 100 -0.95 -7.77 -3.23
C LYS A 100 -0.22 -8.96 -3.85
N ARG A 101 0.59 -9.67 -3.06
CA ARG A 101 1.31 -10.88 -3.50
C ARG A 101 0.36 -12.00 -3.91
N THR A 102 -0.74 -12.20 -3.19
CA THR A 102 -1.75 -13.19 -3.56
C THR A 102 -2.43 -12.80 -4.87
N MET A 103 -2.85 -11.54 -5.02
CA MET A 103 -3.45 -11.07 -6.27
C MET A 103 -2.49 -11.13 -7.47
N SER A 104 -1.18 -10.95 -7.28
CA SER A 104 -0.20 -11.03 -8.36
C SER A 104 0.10 -12.46 -8.80
N LYS A 105 0.04 -13.44 -7.89
CA LYS A 105 0.25 -14.86 -8.21
C LYS A 105 -0.90 -15.48 -9.00
N GLU A 106 -2.05 -14.81 -9.03
CA GLU A 106 -3.26 -15.28 -9.70
C GLU A 106 -3.44 -14.71 -11.11
N LYS A 107 -2.50 -13.87 -11.58
CA LYS A 107 -2.41 -13.40 -12.97
C LYS A 107 -1.48 -14.29 -13.77
#